data_AF-C6XSH7-F1
#
_entry.id   AF-C6XSH7-F1
#
_cell.length_a   1.000
_cell.length_b   1.000
_cell.length_c   1.000
_cell.angle_alpha   90.00
_cell.angle_beta   90.00
_cell.angle_gamma   90.00
#
_symmetry.space_group_name_H-M   'P 1'
#
loop_
_entity.id
_entity.type
_entity.pdbx_description
1 polymer ?
#
loop_
_entity_poly.entity_id
_entity_poly.type
_entity_poly.pdbx_seq_one_letter_code
_entity_poly.pdbx_strand_id
1 'polypeptide(L)'
;MNIEDLRDYCLSKPGTTEGLPFGEQTLVFKVGGKIFLLIGLEQANRFNAKCDPERAIELRERHPEIIPGFHMNKKHWNTIYMDGGLKPALIRELIDHSYELVFESLPKKLQ
;
A
#
# COMPACT_ATOMS: atom_id res chain seq x y z
N MET A 1 -2.74 -3.69 13.25
CA MET A 1 -1.40 -3.48 12.68
C MET A 1 -1.08 -2.02 12.90
N ASN A 2 0.08 -1.69 13.47
CA ASN A 2 0.52 -0.29 13.64
C ASN A 2 1.49 0.12 12.51
N ILE A 3 2.02 1.35 12.56
CA ILE A 3 2.94 1.85 11.54
C ILE A 3 4.30 1.14 11.53
N GLU A 4 4.82 0.71 12.68
CA GLU A 4 6.08 -0.02 12.77
C GLU A 4 5.93 -1.41 12.14
N ASP A 5 4.86 -2.13 12.48
CA ASP A 5 4.50 -3.41 11.86
C ASP A 5 4.36 -3.28 10.34
N LEU A 6 3.71 -2.20 9.87
CA LEU A 6 3.52 -1.91 8.45
C LEU A 6 4.86 -1.70 7.75
N ARG A 7 5.73 -0.89 8.35
CA ARG A 7 7.06 -0.57 7.83
C ARG A 7 7.93 -1.82 7.75
N ASP A 8 8.01 -2.59 8.84
CA ASP A 8 8.81 -3.81 8.89
C ASP A 8 8.29 -4.85 7.89
N TYR A 9 6.96 -4.97 7.76
CA TYR A 9 6.37 -5.87 6.77
C TYR A 9 6.70 -5.46 5.33
N CYS A 10 6.63 -4.16 5.01
CA CYS A 10 7.06 -3.66 3.70
C CYS A 10 8.55 -3.93 3.45
N LEU A 11 9.42 -3.62 4.41
CA LEU A 11 10.87 -3.81 4.28
C LEU A 11 11.30 -5.28 4.23
N SER A 12 10.48 -6.20 4.74
CA SER A 12 10.72 -7.64 4.60
C SER A 12 10.62 -8.14 3.15
N LYS A 13 10.01 -7.35 2.26
CA LYS A 13 9.85 -7.72 0.84
C LYS A 13 11.13 -7.46 0.05
N PRO A 14 11.59 -8.42 -0.78
CA PRO A 14 12.81 -8.27 -1.55
C PRO A 14 12.87 -6.98 -2.38
N GLY A 15 14.02 -6.30 -2.38
CA GLY A 15 14.22 -5.10 -3.20
C GLY A 15 13.38 -3.88 -2.80
N THR A 16 12.75 -3.91 -1.61
CA THR A 16 12.00 -2.76 -1.10
C THR A 16 12.94 -1.68 -0.59
N THR A 17 12.63 -0.43 -0.93
CA THR A 17 13.26 0.77 -0.38
C THR A 17 12.18 1.69 0.17
N GLU A 18 12.53 2.50 1.17
CA GLU A 18 11.64 3.52 1.72
C GLU A 18 12.23 4.93 1.56
N GLY A 19 11.38 5.95 1.66
CA GLY A 19 11.83 7.34 1.67
C GLY A 19 10.70 8.37 1.77
N LEU A 20 11.08 9.64 1.72
CA LEU A 20 10.21 10.79 1.94
C LEU A 20 10.21 11.74 0.71
N PRO A 21 9.83 11.29 -0.50
CA PRO A 21 9.94 12.10 -1.72
C PRO A 21 8.93 13.26 -1.79
N PHE A 22 7.95 13.29 -0.89
CA PHE A 22 6.91 14.31 -0.82
C PHE A 22 7.04 15.16 0.47
N GLY A 23 8.26 15.24 1.01
CA GLY A 23 8.55 15.88 2.29
C GLY A 23 8.43 14.92 3.48
N GLU A 24 8.69 15.44 4.68
CA GLU A 24 8.85 14.65 5.91
C GLU A 24 7.55 14.00 6.44
N GLN A 25 6.41 14.30 5.82
CA GLN A 25 5.09 13.86 6.30
C GLN A 25 4.60 12.57 5.65
N THR A 26 5.19 12.13 4.53
CA THR A 26 4.68 10.96 3.77
C THR A 26 5.80 9.97 3.49
N LEU A 27 5.77 8.85 4.22
CA LEU A 27 6.64 7.71 3.97
C LEU A 27 6.13 6.91 2.79
N VAL A 28 7.02 6.61 1.85
CA VAL A 28 6.71 5.78 0.68
C VAL A 28 7.58 4.55 0.64
N PHE A 29 7.02 3.45 0.13
CA PHE A 29 7.73 2.22 -0.13
C PHE A 29 7.72 1.92 -1.63
N LYS A 30 8.88 1.50 -2.13
CA LYS A 30 9.14 1.27 -3.54
C LYS A 30 9.79 -0.09 -3.78
N VAL A 31 9.45 -0.71 -4.89
CA VAL A 31 10.15 -1.87 -5.46
C VAL A 31 10.63 -1.52 -6.86
N GLY A 32 11.90 -1.77 -7.16
CA GLY A 32 12.51 -1.37 -8.44
C GLY A 32 12.34 0.13 -8.75
N GLY A 33 12.35 0.98 -7.72
CA GLY A 33 12.16 2.43 -7.84
C GLY A 33 10.70 2.90 -8.06
N LYS A 34 9.73 1.99 -8.19
CA LYS A 34 8.30 2.32 -8.34
C LYS A 34 7.56 2.18 -7.03
N ILE A 35 6.66 3.12 -6.72
CA ILE A 35 5.91 3.15 -5.47
C ILE A 35 4.80 2.10 -5.47
N PHE A 36 4.72 1.32 -4.41
CA PHE A 36 3.61 0.39 -4.14
C PHE A 36 2.83 0.74 -2.86
N LEU A 37 3.41 1.49 -1.92
CA LEU A 37 2.69 1.89 -0.70
C LEU A 37 3.10 3.29 -0.25
N LEU A 38 2.15 4.06 0.29
CA LEU A 38 2.43 5.34 0.94
C LEU A 38 1.59 5.49 2.21
N ILE A 39 2.18 6.07 3.25
CA ILE A 39 1.51 6.36 4.52
C ILE A 39 1.85 7.77 5.00
N GLY A 40 0.84 8.50 5.47
CA GLY A 40 1.03 9.79 6.12
C GLY A 40 1.42 9.61 7.59
N LEU A 41 2.48 10.28 8.03
CA LEU A 41 3.07 10.10 9.36
C LEU A 41 2.33 10.86 10.47
N GLU A 42 1.56 11.90 10.15
CA GLU A 42 0.83 12.67 11.18
C GLU A 42 -0.24 11.84 11.90
N GLN A 43 -1.03 11.08 11.16
CA GLN A 43 -2.09 10.23 11.72
C GLN A 43 -1.70 8.74 11.74
N ALA A 44 -0.86 8.30 10.79
CA ALA A 44 -0.27 6.96 10.73
C ALA A 44 -1.25 5.77 10.86
N ASN A 45 -2.55 5.99 10.65
CA ASN A 45 -3.61 5.01 10.84
C ASN A 45 -4.15 4.44 9.52
N ARG A 46 -3.72 4.99 8.38
CA ARG A 46 -4.16 4.57 7.05
C ARG A 46 -3.04 4.71 6.03
N PHE A 47 -3.05 3.85 5.02
CA PHE A 47 -2.08 3.89 3.92
C PHE A 47 -2.78 3.73 2.57
N ASN A 48 -2.10 4.17 1.52
CA ASN A 48 -2.48 3.92 0.14
C ASN A 48 -1.72 2.73 -0.42
N ALA A 49 -2.41 1.79 -1.05
CA ALA A 49 -1.82 0.67 -1.77
C ALA A 49 -2.47 0.47 -3.14
N LYS A 50 -1.69 -0.04 -4.11
CA LYS A 50 -2.22 -0.41 -5.43
C LYS A 50 -3.14 -1.61 -5.31
N CYS A 51 -4.12 -1.63 -6.20
CA CYS A 51 -5.04 -2.73 -6.36
C CYS A 51 -5.40 -2.90 -7.83
N ASP A 52 -5.78 -4.13 -8.17
CA ASP A 52 -6.42 -4.39 -9.45
C ASP A 52 -7.78 -3.65 -9.47
N PRO A 53 -8.18 -3.00 -10.57
CA PRO A 53 -9.40 -2.21 -10.62
C PRO A 53 -10.68 -2.95 -10.26
N GLU A 54 -10.83 -4.21 -10.67
CA GLU A 54 -12.04 -4.99 -10.39
C GLU A 54 -12.07 -5.38 -8.91
N ARG A 55 -10.95 -5.87 -8.39
CA ARG A 55 -10.79 -6.18 -6.96
C ARG A 55 -10.95 -4.93 -6.08
N ALA A 56 -10.53 -3.76 -6.56
CA ALA A 56 -10.65 -2.51 -5.80
C ALA A 56 -12.10 -2.12 -5.55
N ILE A 57 -13.00 -2.40 -6.51
CA ILE A 57 -14.44 -2.14 -6.37
C ILE A 57 -15.02 -3.10 -5.33
N GLU A 58 -14.79 -4.41 -5.49
CA GLU A 58 -15.30 -5.43 -4.58
C GLU A 58 -14.86 -5.17 -3.12
N LEU A 59 -13.59 -4.83 -2.91
CA LEU A 59 -13.06 -4.55 -1.57
C LEU A 59 -13.77 -3.37 -0.90
N ARG A 60 -14.08 -2.31 -1.64
CA ARG A 60 -14.78 -1.11 -1.12
C ARG A 60 -16.25 -1.39 -0.81
N GLU A 61 -16.88 -2.30 -1.54
CA GLU A 61 -18.25 -2.73 -1.27
C GLU A 61 -18.32 -3.60 0.00
N ARG A 62 -17.31 -4.44 0.23
CA ARG A 62 -17.27 -5.41 1.33
C ARG A 62 -16.70 -4.86 2.64
N HIS A 63 -15.85 -3.83 2.56
CA HIS A 63 -15.10 -3.32 3.71
C HIS A 63 -15.19 -1.78 3.77
N PRO A 64 -15.92 -1.21 4.74
CA PRO A 64 -16.01 0.25 4.89
C PRO A 64 -14.66 0.91 5.22
N GLU A 65 -13.70 0.16 5.75
CA GLU A 65 -12.33 0.60 6.02
C GLU A 65 -11.46 0.72 4.76
N ILE A 66 -11.96 0.27 3.61
CA ILE A 66 -11.28 0.38 2.32
C ILE A 66 -12.04 1.40 1.48
N ILE A 67 -11.42 2.56 1.26
CA ILE A 67 -12.04 3.66 0.50
C ILE A 67 -11.22 3.97 -0.76
N PRO A 68 -11.75 4.75 -1.72
CA PRO A 68 -10.97 5.21 -2.86
C PRO A 68 -9.65 5.88 -2.43
N GLY A 69 -8.57 5.64 -3.19
CA GLY A 69 -7.23 6.16 -2.88
C GLY A 69 -7.19 7.68 -2.72
N PHE A 70 -6.78 8.13 -1.54
CA PHE A 70 -6.67 9.55 -1.19
C PHE A 70 -5.48 10.17 -1.93
N HIS A 71 -5.69 11.27 -2.66
CA HIS A 71 -4.70 11.91 -3.55
C HIS A 71 -4.11 10.98 -4.64
N MET A 72 -4.72 9.82 -4.87
CA MET A 72 -4.26 8.82 -5.85
C MET A 72 -5.30 8.59 -6.95
N ASN A 73 -4.89 7.87 -8.00
CA ASN A 73 -5.83 7.37 -9.00
C ASN A 73 -6.75 6.32 -8.38
N LYS A 74 -8.00 6.70 -8.14
CA LYS A 74 -9.05 5.90 -7.48
C LYS A 74 -9.41 4.61 -8.24
N LYS A 75 -9.00 4.46 -9.50
CA LYS A 75 -9.15 3.20 -10.23
C LYS A 75 -8.15 2.14 -9.76
N HIS A 76 -6.94 2.56 -9.40
CA HIS A 76 -5.82 1.66 -9.14
C HIS A 76 -5.34 1.66 -7.69
N TRP A 77 -5.88 2.53 -6.85
CA TRP A 77 -5.42 2.72 -5.48
C TRP A 77 -6.57 2.73 -4.51
N ASN A 78 -6.35 2.08 -3.37
CA ASN A 78 -7.22 2.12 -2.20
C ASN A 78 -6.49 2.83 -1.06
N THR A 79 -7.26 3.55 -0.25
CA THR A 79 -6.84 3.92 1.11
C THR A 79 -7.37 2.85 2.06
N ILE A 80 -6.52 2.29 2.89
CA ILE A 80 -6.87 1.23 3.85
C ILE A 80 -6.64 1.75 5.26
N TYR A 81 -7.68 1.74 6.09
CA TYR A 81 -7.57 2.04 7.52
C TYR A 81 -7.08 0.80 8.30
N MET A 82 -6.21 1.03 9.29
CA MET A 82 -5.58 0.00 10.13
C MET A 82 -6.05 0.08 11.60
N ASP A 83 -7.15 0.77 11.86
CA ASP A 83 -7.74 1.07 13.18
C ASP A 83 -8.48 -0.11 13.82
N GLY A 84 -8.42 -1.30 13.22
CA GLY A 84 -8.90 -2.56 13.80
C GLY A 84 -10.13 -3.15 13.11
N GLY A 85 -10.77 -2.44 12.17
CA GLY A 85 -11.89 -2.98 11.40
C GLY A 85 -11.51 -4.11 10.43
N LEU A 86 -10.25 -4.19 10.03
CA LEU A 86 -9.73 -5.22 9.13
C LEU A 86 -8.89 -6.28 9.87
N LYS A 87 -9.06 -7.53 9.45
CA LYS A 87 -8.20 -8.63 9.91
C LYS A 87 -6.75 -8.36 9.46
N PRO A 88 -5.74 -8.56 10.34
CA PRO A 88 -4.33 -8.35 9.97
C PRO A 88 -3.87 -9.14 8.74
N ALA A 89 -4.43 -10.33 8.52
CA ALA A 89 -4.14 -11.15 7.34
C ALA A 89 -4.57 -10.45 6.04
N LEU A 90 -5.75 -9.82 6.02
CA LEU A 90 -6.23 -9.08 4.85
C LEU A 90 -5.36 -7.85 4.59
N ILE A 91 -4.96 -7.13 5.63
CA ILE A 91 -4.04 -5.98 5.47
C ILE A 91 -2.73 -6.41 4.80
N ARG A 92 -2.14 -7.53 5.26
CA ARG A 92 -0.93 -8.11 4.65
C ARG A 92 -1.15 -8.52 3.20
N GLU A 93 -2.25 -9.20 2.91
CA GLU A 93 -2.64 -9.61 1.55
C GLU A 93 -2.76 -8.41 0.59
N LEU A 94 -3.30 -7.28 1.06
CA LEU A 94 -3.42 -6.05 0.25
C LEU A 94 -2.06 -5.39 -0.01
N ILE A 95 -1.13 -5.46 0.94
CA ILE A 95 0.24 -4.99 0.76
C ILE A 95 0.99 -5.89 -0.22
N ASP A 96 0.83 -7.21 -0.08
CA ASP A 96 1.42 -8.23 -0.97
C ASP A 96 0.96 -8.00 -2.42
N HIS A 97 -0.36 -7.88 -2.61
CA HIS A 97 -0.96 -7.62 -3.92
C HIS A 97 -0.43 -6.33 -4.56
N SER A 98 -0.31 -5.26 -3.76
CA SER A 98 0.23 -4.00 -4.25
C SER A 98 1.68 -4.12 -4.70
N TYR A 99 2.51 -4.79 -3.89
CA TYR A 99 3.91 -5.05 -4.21
C TYR A 99 4.02 -5.88 -5.49
N GLU A 100 3.27 -6.98 -5.60
CA GLU A 100 3.28 -7.88 -6.75
C GLU A 100 2.89 -7.16 -8.04
N LEU A 101 1.78 -6.39 -8.03
CA LEU A 101 1.37 -5.60 -9.19
C LEU A 101 2.45 -4.62 -9.67
N VAL A 102 3.20 -4.02 -8.74
CA VAL A 102 4.27 -3.08 -9.10
C VAL A 102 5.51 -3.84 -9.59
N PHE A 103 5.88 -4.93 -8.93
CA PHE A 103 7.01 -5.78 -9.30
C PHE A 103 6.81 -6.40 -10.69
N GLU A 104 5.63 -6.95 -10.97
CA GLU A 104 5.26 -7.50 -12.28
C GLU A 104 5.27 -6.45 -13.40
N SER A 105 5.06 -5.16 -13.05
CA SER A 105 5.17 -4.05 -14.00
C SER A 105 6.62 -3.62 -14.31
N LEU A 106 7.62 -4.20 -13.65
CA LEU A 106 9.03 -3.89 -13.89
C LEU A 106 9.53 -4.58 -15.17
N PRO A 107 10.55 -4.00 -15.85
CA PRO A 107 11.28 -4.72 -16.90
C PRO A 107 11.84 -6.05 -16.37
N LYS A 108 11.87 -7.09 -17.21
CA LYS A 108 12.37 -8.44 -16.84
C LYS A 108 13.79 -8.49 -16.28
N LYS A 109 14.61 -7.46 -16.52
CA LYS A 109 15.97 -7.34 -15.96
C LYS A 109 16.00 -6.93 -14.49
N LEU A 110 14.88 -6.41 -13.97
CA LEU A 110 14.69 -5.93 -12.60
C LEU A 110 13.73 -6.81 -11.79
N GLN A 111 13.22 -7.89 -12.40
CA GLN A 111 12.45 -8.96 -11.74
C GLN A 111 13.40 -10.10 -11.42
#